data_AF-A0A933CHG2-F1
#
_entry.id   AF-A0A933CHG2-F1
#
_cell.length_a   1.000
_cell.length_b   1.000
_cell.length_c   1.000
_cell.angle_alpha   90.00
_cell.angle_beta   90.00
_cell.angle_gamma   90.00
#
_symmetry.space_group_name_H-M   'P 1'
#
loop_
_entity.id
_entity.type
_entity.pdbx_description
1 polymer ?
#
loop_
_entity_poly.entity_id
_entity_poly.type
_entity_poly.pdbx_seq_one_letter_code
_entity_poly.pdbx_strand_id
1 'polypeptide(L)'
;MRAFPIALALSFAISIANAGGGTPGPTPVRLTITPQLTYETAVHEAGHVLTALELPCVHPIAVAVRGDMGLTRLNFERNNPDCLKNMLVVGAAGLAAERLILRQSRTGWELDRANAASIAGELTAPGCQVNWNVYDDQCMDEGIAMRLDAAMDQAYSILSLHQEELLRIADDIYAAGQLELGDPETESANCD
;
A
#
# COMPACT_ATOMS: atom_id res chain seq x y z
N MET A 1 2.54 -11.07 33.13
CA MET A 1 3.63 -11.57 32.25
C MET A 1 2.95 -12.28 31.09
N ARG A 2 2.93 -11.67 29.90
CA ARG A 2 2.32 -12.28 28.70
C ARG A 2 3.40 -13.04 27.96
N ALA A 3 3.17 -14.33 27.70
CA ALA A 3 4.07 -15.18 26.94
C ALA A 3 3.92 -14.86 25.45
N PHE A 4 5.04 -14.53 24.78
CA PHE A 4 5.10 -14.44 23.32
C PHE A 4 5.17 -15.85 22.73
N PRO A 5 4.34 -16.20 21.73
CA PRO A 5 4.45 -17.49 21.06
C PRO A 5 5.71 -17.53 20.20
N ILE A 6 6.45 -18.64 20.30
CA ILE A 6 7.61 -18.97 19.49
C ILE A 6 7.14 -19.17 18.05
N ALA A 7 7.62 -18.32 17.14
CA ALA A 7 7.31 -18.39 15.73
C ALA A 7 7.98 -19.59 15.06
N LEU A 8 7.19 -20.49 14.47
CA LEU A 8 7.67 -21.44 13.46
C LEU A 8 7.84 -20.71 12.12
N ALA A 9 9.06 -20.56 11.65
CA ALA A 9 9.32 -20.11 10.28
C ALA A 9 8.99 -21.26 9.30
N LEU A 10 7.90 -21.13 8.53
CA LEU A 10 7.65 -22.01 7.38
C LEU A 10 8.49 -21.52 6.20
N SER A 11 9.43 -22.35 5.74
CA SER A 11 10.15 -22.13 4.49
C SER A 11 9.53 -22.96 3.38
N PHE A 12 9.00 -22.32 2.34
CA PHE A 12 8.64 -22.99 1.09
C PHE A 12 9.72 -22.76 0.04
N ALA A 13 10.12 -23.80 -0.68
CA ALA A 13 11.01 -23.71 -1.83
C ALA A 13 10.19 -23.89 -3.10
N ILE A 14 10.22 -22.91 -4.00
CA ILE A 14 9.66 -23.06 -5.34
C ILE A 14 10.79 -23.55 -6.25
N SER A 15 10.72 -24.82 -6.68
CA SER A 15 11.65 -25.37 -7.69
C SER A 15 11.07 -25.16 -9.08
N ILE A 16 11.73 -24.33 -9.89
CA ILE A 16 11.47 -24.24 -11.32
C ILE A 16 12.36 -25.29 -12.00
N ALA A 17 11.75 -26.38 -12.48
CA ALA A 17 12.49 -27.43 -13.18
C ALA A 17 12.80 -26.97 -14.60
N ASN A 18 14.09 -26.75 -14.91
CA ASN A 18 14.57 -26.65 -16.28
C ASN A 18 15.27 -27.96 -16.63
N ALA A 19 14.66 -28.74 -17.54
CA ALA A 19 15.20 -30.01 -17.99
C ALA A 19 16.30 -29.76 -19.03
N GLY A 20 17.55 -30.03 -18.66
CA GLY A 20 18.67 -30.21 -19.60
C GLY A 20 19.87 -29.30 -19.36
N GLY A 21 21.02 -29.92 -19.07
CA GLY A 21 22.34 -29.32 -19.31
C GLY A 21 22.98 -28.54 -18.16
N GLY A 22 23.58 -29.26 -17.21
CA GLY A 22 24.96 -29.05 -16.73
C GLY A 22 25.41 -27.68 -16.16
N THR A 23 24.51 -26.73 -15.93
CA THR A 23 24.80 -25.49 -15.21
C THR A 23 24.19 -25.58 -13.80
N PRO A 24 24.86 -25.11 -12.73
CA PRO A 24 24.21 -24.96 -11.43
C PRO A 24 22.95 -24.13 -11.68
N GLY A 25 21.78 -24.75 -11.50
CA GLY A 25 20.51 -24.04 -11.63
C GLY A 25 20.53 -22.81 -10.72
N PRO A 26 19.76 -21.76 -11.06
CA PRO A 26 19.65 -20.59 -10.19
C PRO A 26 19.38 -21.09 -8.77
N THR A 27 20.26 -20.72 -7.84
CA THR A 27 20.10 -21.11 -6.44
C THR A 27 18.74 -20.58 -6.01
N PRO A 28 17.79 -21.43 -5.58
CA PRO A 28 16.48 -20.96 -5.20
C PRO A 28 16.67 -19.96 -4.06
N VAL A 29 16.33 -18.70 -4.33
CA VAL A 29 16.31 -17.66 -3.30
C VAL A 29 15.18 -18.04 -2.35
N ARG A 30 15.53 -18.58 -1.18
CA ARG A 30 14.57 -18.80 -0.11
C ARG A 30 14.21 -17.44 0.48
N LEU A 31 13.08 -16.89 0.06
CA LEU A 31 12.43 -15.82 0.80
C LEU A 31 11.99 -16.41 2.15
N THR A 32 12.66 -15.97 3.22
CA THR A 32 12.27 -16.34 4.58
C THR A 32 11.20 -15.38 5.03
N ILE A 33 9.94 -15.81 4.93
CA ILE A 33 8.81 -15.06 5.48
C ILE A 33 8.86 -15.19 7.00
N THR A 34 9.11 -14.09 7.69
CA THR A 34 9.08 -14.03 9.15
C THR A 34 7.76 -13.42 9.62
N PRO A 35 7.29 -13.73 10.83
CA PRO A 35 6.11 -13.06 11.39
C PRO A 35 6.31 -11.54 11.49
N GLN A 36 7.54 -11.09 11.74
CA GLN A 36 7.90 -9.67 11.70
C GLN A 36 7.58 -9.06 10.34
N LEU A 37 7.95 -9.73 9.24
CA LEU A 37 7.69 -9.27 7.88
C LEU A 37 6.19 -9.16 7.58
N THR A 38 5.40 -10.10 8.09
CA THR A 38 3.93 -10.08 7.99
C THR A 38 3.33 -8.94 8.80
N TYR A 39 3.85 -8.66 10.00
CA TYR A 39 3.40 -7.54 10.80
C TYR A 39 3.73 -6.19 10.15
N GLU A 40 4.93 -6.03 9.60
CA GLU A 40 5.31 -4.82 8.87
C GLU A 40 4.40 -4.57 7.67
N THR A 41 4.04 -5.62 6.94
CA THR A 41 3.09 -5.55 5.83
C THR A 41 1.69 -5.21 6.33
N ALA A 42 1.26 -5.74 7.49
CA ALA A 42 -0.01 -5.37 8.10
C ALA A 42 -0.07 -3.90 8.51
N VAL A 43 1.03 -3.33 9.03
CA VAL A 43 1.13 -1.89 9.33
C VAL A 43 1.01 -1.04 8.06
N HIS A 44 1.64 -1.47 6.97
CA HIS A 44 1.54 -0.81 5.67
C HIS A 44 0.08 -0.77 5.18
N GLU A 45 -0.57 -1.93 5.11
CA GLU A 45 -1.96 -1.99 4.65
C GLU A 45 -2.95 -1.28 5.59
N ALA A 46 -2.69 -1.30 6.90
CA ALA A 46 -3.48 -0.53 7.87
C ALA A 46 -3.42 0.98 7.61
N GLY A 47 -2.28 1.48 7.11
CA GLY A 47 -2.13 2.87 6.68
C GLY A 47 -3.10 3.23 5.56
N HIS A 48 -3.20 2.38 4.53
CA HIS A 48 -4.16 2.55 3.44
C HIS A 48 -5.60 2.50 3.93
N VAL A 49 -5.95 1.49 4.72
CA VAL A 49 -7.31 1.31 5.23
C VAL A 49 -7.75 2.51 6.06
N LEU A 50 -6.96 2.91 7.06
CA LEU A 50 -7.33 4.01 7.95
C LEU A 50 -7.41 5.34 7.20
N THR A 51 -6.46 5.61 6.31
CA THR A 51 -6.48 6.86 5.54
C THR A 51 -7.67 6.91 4.58
N ALA A 52 -8.06 5.78 4.00
CA ALA A 52 -9.27 5.71 3.18
C ALA A 52 -10.54 5.95 4.02
N LEU A 53 -10.64 5.41 5.24
CA LEU A 53 -11.79 5.65 6.13
C LEU A 53 -11.96 7.13 6.52
N GLU A 54 -10.86 7.90 6.60
CA GLU A 54 -10.87 9.31 6.99
C GLU A 54 -11.06 10.29 5.81
N LEU A 55 -10.94 9.82 4.57
CA LEU A 55 -11.05 10.66 3.37
C LEU A 55 -12.40 10.42 2.66
N PRO A 56 -13.07 11.49 2.20
CA PRO A 56 -14.29 11.32 1.45
C PRO A 56 -14.03 10.60 0.12
N CYS A 57 -15.04 9.88 -0.36
CA CYS A 57 -15.11 9.21 -1.66
C CYS A 57 -13.99 8.22 -2.01
N VAL A 58 -13.24 7.75 -1.02
CA VAL A 58 -12.35 6.58 -1.14
C VAL A 58 -12.74 5.60 -0.05
N HIS A 59 -13.11 4.38 -0.43
CA HIS A 59 -13.66 3.42 0.52
C HIS A 59 -12.88 2.11 0.47
N PRO A 60 -12.34 1.63 1.60
CA PRO A 60 -11.69 0.33 1.63
C PRO A 60 -12.73 -0.78 1.64
N ILE A 61 -12.61 -1.70 0.69
CA ILE A 61 -13.53 -2.82 0.50
C ILE A 61 -13.01 -4.05 1.25
N ALA A 62 -11.71 -4.32 1.09
CA ALA A 62 -11.06 -5.48 1.67
C ALA A 62 -9.55 -5.24 1.76
N VAL A 63 -8.91 -5.95 2.68
CA VAL A 63 -7.46 -5.97 2.84
C VAL A 63 -6.99 -7.39 3.07
N ALA A 64 -5.87 -7.78 2.48
CA ALA A 64 -5.26 -9.08 2.70
C ALA A 64 -3.74 -8.97 2.81
N VAL A 65 -3.15 -9.73 3.72
CA VAL A 65 -1.69 -9.79 3.94
C VAL A 65 -1.23 -11.25 3.94
N ARG A 66 -0.18 -11.53 3.17
CA ARG A 66 0.47 -12.84 3.08
C ARG A 66 1.98 -12.68 3.00
N GLY A 67 2.64 -12.80 4.15
CA GLY A 67 4.08 -12.69 4.22
C GLY A 67 4.56 -11.26 4.01
N ASP A 68 5.27 -10.99 2.93
CA ASP A 68 5.74 -9.66 2.54
C ASP A 68 4.87 -8.96 1.50
N MET A 69 3.72 -9.56 1.17
CA MET A 69 2.77 -9.03 0.20
C MET A 69 1.48 -8.64 0.89
N GLY A 70 1.01 -7.44 0.59
CA GLY A 70 -0.28 -6.92 1.01
C GLY A 70 -1.08 -6.41 -0.19
N LEU A 71 -2.39 -6.30 -0.03
CA LEU A 71 -3.28 -5.68 -1.00
C LEU A 71 -4.48 -5.09 -0.28
N THR A 72 -4.65 -3.78 -0.38
CA THR A 72 -5.88 -3.08 -0.02
C THR A 72 -6.69 -2.81 -1.29
N ARG A 73 -7.92 -3.32 -1.33
CA ARG A 73 -8.90 -3.05 -2.40
C ARG A 73 -9.72 -1.83 -2.02
N LEU A 74 -9.77 -0.86 -2.94
CA LEU A 74 -10.42 0.44 -2.73
C LEU A 74 -11.50 0.65 -3.80
N ASN A 75 -12.60 1.30 -3.42
CA ASN A 75 -13.60 1.86 -4.33
C ASN A 75 -13.50 3.38 -4.30
N PHE A 76 -13.49 4.03 -5.46
CA PHE A 76 -13.50 5.49 -5.55
C PHE A 76 -13.98 5.97 -6.93
N GLU A 77 -14.49 7.18 -6.99
CA GLU A 77 -14.94 7.81 -8.24
C GLU A 77 -13.75 8.36 -9.04
N ARG A 78 -13.22 7.57 -9.96
CA ARG A 78 -12.05 7.96 -10.79
C ARG A 78 -12.26 9.22 -11.64
N ASN A 79 -13.51 9.58 -11.96
CA ASN A 79 -13.83 10.78 -12.75
C ASN A 79 -13.94 12.05 -11.89
N ASN A 80 -13.90 11.92 -10.57
CA ASN A 80 -13.95 13.03 -9.64
C ASN A 80 -12.51 13.42 -9.24
N PRO A 81 -12.02 14.62 -9.61
CA PRO A 81 -10.66 15.06 -9.31
C PRO A 81 -10.34 15.09 -7.81
N ASP A 82 -11.32 15.33 -6.94
CA ASP A 82 -11.09 15.35 -5.50
C ASP A 82 -10.91 13.93 -4.95
N CYS A 83 -11.65 12.95 -5.48
CA CYS A 83 -11.45 11.54 -5.14
C CYS A 83 -10.10 11.01 -5.65
N LEU A 84 -9.64 11.47 -6.82
CA LEU A 84 -8.28 11.19 -7.29
C LEU A 84 -7.20 11.78 -6.37
N LYS A 85 -7.38 13.01 -5.86
CA LYS A 85 -6.45 13.58 -4.87
C LYS A 85 -6.44 12.76 -3.59
N ASN A 86 -7.60 12.36 -3.08
CA ASN A 86 -7.68 11.53 -1.88
C ASN A 86 -7.05 10.15 -2.11
N MET A 87 -7.25 9.56 -3.28
CA MET A 87 -6.59 8.30 -3.65
C MET A 87 -5.05 8.44 -3.69
N LEU A 88 -4.53 9.61 -4.08
CA LEU A 88 -3.10 9.89 -4.00
C LEU A 88 -2.58 9.86 -2.54
N VAL A 89 -3.34 10.45 -1.61
CA VAL A 89 -3.04 10.43 -0.17
C VAL A 89 -3.09 9.00 0.37
N VAL A 90 -4.12 8.23 0.00
CA VAL A 90 -4.21 6.81 0.36
C VAL A 90 -3.01 6.04 -0.17
N GLY A 91 -2.59 6.25 -1.43
CA GLY A 91 -1.41 5.60 -2.01
C GLY A 91 -0.11 5.90 -1.25
N ALA A 92 0.03 7.09 -0.65
CA ALA A 92 1.18 7.44 0.18
C ALA A 92 1.10 6.86 1.61
N ALA A 93 -0.09 6.47 2.06
CA ALA A 93 -0.36 6.15 3.46
C ALA A 93 0.36 4.90 3.97
N GLY A 94 0.59 3.89 3.14
CA GLY A 94 1.32 2.70 3.54
C GLY A 94 2.75 3.02 3.98
N LEU A 95 3.47 3.79 3.15
CA LEU A 95 4.81 4.28 3.48
C LEU A 95 4.81 5.27 4.66
N ALA A 96 3.78 6.11 4.79
CA ALA A 96 3.62 6.99 5.95
C ALA A 96 3.47 6.19 7.25
N ALA A 97 2.65 5.14 7.25
CA ALA A 97 2.44 4.24 8.38
C ALA A 97 3.73 3.50 8.78
N GLU A 98 4.47 2.97 7.80
CA GLU A 98 5.78 2.36 8.04
C GLU A 98 6.74 3.33 8.75
N ARG A 99 6.87 4.57 8.23
CA ARG A 99 7.76 5.59 8.82
C ARG A 99 7.31 6.01 10.22
N LEU A 100 6.01 6.08 10.46
CA LEU A 100 5.44 6.49 11.74
C LEU A 100 5.63 5.42 12.82
N ILE A 101 5.29 4.16 12.50
CA ILE A 101 5.27 3.05 13.46
C ILE A 101 6.59 2.30 13.51
N LEU A 102 7.14 1.92 12.35
CA LEU A 102 8.34 1.07 12.24
C LEU A 102 9.64 1.87 12.25
N ARG A 103 9.57 3.20 12.05
CA ARG A 103 10.73 4.11 11.93
C ARG A 103 11.70 3.72 10.79
N GLN A 104 11.21 2.95 9.83
CA GLN A 104 11.93 2.51 8.64
C GLN A 104 10.98 2.49 7.45
N SER A 105 11.50 2.64 6.24
CA SER A 105 10.77 2.42 5.00
C SER A 105 11.27 1.16 4.31
N ARG A 106 10.38 0.28 3.90
CA ARG A 106 10.76 -0.86 3.06
C ARG A 106 10.81 -0.48 1.59
N THR A 107 11.42 -1.33 0.76
CA THR A 107 11.43 -1.20 -0.71
C THR A 107 10.10 -1.61 -1.36
N GLY A 108 9.09 -2.04 -0.58
CA GLY A 108 7.81 -2.55 -1.08
C GLY A 108 6.89 -1.48 -1.71
N TRP A 109 7.12 -0.20 -1.40
CA TRP A 109 6.29 0.93 -1.88
C TRP A 109 6.45 1.28 -3.37
N GLU A 110 7.27 0.55 -4.13
CA GLU A 110 7.52 0.86 -5.54
C GLU A 110 6.25 0.79 -6.40
N LEU A 111 5.37 -0.17 -6.11
CA LEU A 111 4.08 -0.27 -6.77
C LEU A 111 3.15 0.89 -6.39
N ASP A 112 3.10 1.26 -5.11
CA ASP A 112 2.30 2.39 -4.63
C ASP A 112 2.81 3.70 -5.22
N ARG A 113 4.12 3.86 -5.32
CA ARG A 113 4.75 5.00 -6.00
C ARG A 113 4.33 5.08 -7.46
N ALA A 114 4.38 3.96 -8.18
CA ALA A 114 4.02 3.93 -9.60
C ALA A 114 2.52 4.27 -9.78
N ASN A 115 1.65 3.72 -8.94
CA ASN A 115 0.22 4.01 -8.94
C ASN A 115 -0.05 5.48 -8.59
N ALA A 116 0.60 6.00 -7.56
CA ALA A 116 0.49 7.38 -7.11
C ALA A 116 1.02 8.36 -8.17
N ALA A 117 2.13 8.04 -8.84
CA ALA A 117 2.63 8.83 -9.97
C ALA A 117 1.65 8.83 -11.15
N SER A 118 1.00 7.70 -11.46
CA SER A 118 -0.04 7.63 -12.48
C SER A 118 -1.22 8.56 -12.14
N ILE A 119 -1.71 8.51 -10.90
CA ILE A 119 -2.80 9.38 -10.42
C ILE A 119 -2.38 10.85 -10.46
N ALA A 120 -1.16 11.16 -10.01
CA ALA A 120 -0.62 12.51 -10.07
C ALA A 120 -0.55 13.03 -11.51
N GLY A 121 -0.15 12.20 -12.48
CA GLY A 121 -0.18 12.52 -13.90
C GLY A 121 -1.58 12.89 -14.40
N GLU A 122 -2.60 12.11 -14.02
CA GLU A 122 -4.00 12.39 -14.36
C GLU A 122 -4.50 13.73 -13.79
N LEU A 123 -4.05 14.11 -12.59
CA LEU A 123 -4.39 15.37 -11.95
C LEU A 123 -3.67 16.60 -12.53
N THR A 124 -2.67 16.41 -13.41
CA THR A 124 -1.80 17.50 -13.91
C THR A 124 -2.21 18.04 -15.29
N ALA A 125 -3.36 17.58 -15.82
CA ALA A 125 -4.10 18.14 -16.97
C ALA A 125 -3.59 17.75 -18.39
N PRO A 126 -4.47 17.83 -19.43
CA PRO A 126 -4.30 17.17 -20.72
C PRO A 126 -3.25 17.89 -21.58
N GLY A 127 -2.13 17.22 -21.80
CA GLY A 127 -0.96 17.73 -22.52
C GLY A 127 0.33 17.07 -22.06
N CYS A 128 0.37 16.64 -20.79
CA CYS A 128 1.37 15.69 -20.29
C CYS A 128 0.85 14.26 -20.48
N GLN A 129 0.92 13.73 -21.72
CA GLN A 129 0.66 12.31 -21.93
C GLN A 129 1.82 11.51 -21.34
N VAL A 130 1.53 10.69 -20.34
CA VAL A 130 2.49 9.73 -19.78
C VAL A 130 2.76 8.65 -20.84
N ASN A 131 3.81 8.85 -21.64
CA ASN A 131 4.34 7.81 -22.49
C ASN A 131 5.39 7.04 -21.67
N TRP A 132 4.99 5.92 -21.06
CA TRP A 132 5.86 5.06 -20.26
C TRP A 132 7.07 4.49 -21.02
N ASN A 133 7.12 4.66 -22.35
CA ASN A 133 8.25 4.25 -23.19
C ASN A 133 9.25 5.39 -23.47
N VAL A 134 8.94 6.63 -23.07
CA VAL A 134 9.78 7.82 -23.28
C VAL A 134 9.68 8.70 -22.03
N TYR A 135 10.63 8.51 -21.12
CA TYR A 135 10.89 9.44 -20.01
C TYR A 135 11.22 10.82 -20.60
N ASP A 136 10.36 11.82 -20.38
CA ASP A 136 10.62 13.25 -20.63
C ASP A 136 10.56 13.97 -19.27
N ASP A 137 11.74 14.28 -18.73
CA ASP A 137 12.01 14.32 -17.29
C ASP A 137 11.58 15.62 -16.56
N GLN A 138 11.43 16.77 -17.24
CA GLN A 138 11.49 18.04 -16.51
C GLN A 138 10.15 18.64 -16.06
N CYS A 139 9.06 18.51 -16.83
CA CYS A 139 7.75 19.02 -16.40
C CYS A 139 6.99 18.05 -15.48
N MET A 140 7.34 16.76 -15.52
CA MET A 140 6.66 15.69 -14.79
C MET A 140 7.25 15.47 -13.39
N ASP A 141 8.58 15.49 -13.26
CA ASP A 141 9.22 15.08 -12.02
C ASP A 141 8.96 16.04 -10.85
N GLU A 142 9.05 17.36 -11.08
CA GLU A 142 8.80 18.34 -10.01
C GLU A 142 7.32 18.38 -9.60
N GLY A 143 6.40 18.37 -10.56
CA GLY A 143 4.96 18.41 -10.28
C GLY A 143 4.45 17.13 -9.61
N ILE A 144 4.92 15.96 -10.04
CA ILE A 144 4.58 14.68 -9.42
C ILE A 144 5.22 14.58 -8.04
N ALA A 145 6.50 14.93 -7.88
CA ALA A 145 7.16 14.91 -6.59
C ALA A 145 6.47 15.83 -5.57
N MET A 146 6.15 17.07 -5.96
CA MET A 146 5.42 18.00 -5.08
C MET A 146 4.07 17.45 -4.63
N ARG A 147 3.33 16.79 -5.53
CA ARG A 147 2.03 16.19 -5.19
C ARG A 147 2.18 14.96 -4.29
N LEU A 148 3.21 14.13 -4.53
CA LEU A 148 3.51 12.99 -3.68
C LEU A 148 3.96 13.42 -2.28
N ASP A 149 4.77 14.46 -2.17
CA ASP A 149 5.20 15.01 -0.88
C ASP A 149 4.00 15.59 -0.11
N ALA A 150 3.14 16.36 -0.77
CA ALA A 150 1.92 16.87 -0.14
C ALA A 150 0.96 15.74 0.30
N ALA A 151 0.84 14.68 -0.52
CA ALA A 151 0.05 13.50 -0.19
C ALA A 151 0.64 12.74 1.01
N MET A 152 1.97 12.61 1.06
CA MET A 152 2.69 12.00 2.18
C MET A 152 2.49 12.80 3.47
N ASP A 153 2.61 14.12 3.44
CA ASP A 153 2.40 15.00 4.59
C ASP A 153 0.97 14.89 5.12
N GLN A 154 -0.01 14.86 4.22
CA GLN A 154 -1.42 14.71 4.59
C GLN A 154 -1.69 13.33 5.21
N ALA A 155 -1.16 12.25 4.61
CA ALA A 155 -1.27 10.90 5.17
C ALA A 155 -0.62 10.82 6.56
N TYR A 156 0.56 11.42 6.74
CA TYR A 156 1.23 11.48 8.03
C TYR A 156 0.39 12.22 9.08
N SER A 157 -0.22 13.35 8.70
CA SER A 157 -1.11 14.12 9.57
C SER A 157 -2.29 13.26 10.03
N ILE A 158 -2.99 12.59 9.11
CA ILE A 158 -4.13 11.70 9.43
C ILE A 158 -3.67 10.58 10.37
N LEU A 159 -2.66 9.82 9.97
CA LEU A 159 -2.20 8.66 10.75
C LEU A 159 -1.66 9.04 12.13
N SER A 160 -1.03 10.21 12.27
CA SER A 160 -0.54 10.70 13.57
C SER A 160 -1.65 11.06 14.55
N LEU A 161 -2.80 11.54 14.06
CA LEU A 161 -3.97 11.83 14.88
C LEU A 161 -4.68 10.56 15.34
N HIS A 162 -4.57 9.48 14.57
CA HIS A 162 -5.28 8.21 14.77
C HIS A 162 -4.32 7.04 15.05
N GLN A 163 -3.19 7.28 15.71
CA GLN A 163 -2.11 6.28 15.86
C GLN A 163 -2.56 5.01 16.61
N GLU A 164 -3.40 5.13 17.64
CA GLU A 164 -3.92 3.97 18.37
C GLU A 164 -4.83 3.10 17.49
N GLU A 165 -5.66 3.74 16.66
CA GLU A 165 -6.55 3.06 15.72
C GLU A 165 -5.77 2.39 14.60
N LEU A 166 -4.72 3.03 14.09
CA LEU A 166 -3.79 2.45 13.11
C LEU A 166 -3.20 1.14 13.63
N LEU A 167 -2.70 1.13 14.87
CA LEU A 167 -2.13 -0.06 15.49
C LEU A 167 -3.18 -1.15 15.69
N ARG A 168 -4.41 -0.78 16.09
CA ARG A 168 -5.51 -1.73 16.22
C ARG A 168 -5.85 -2.40 14.90
N ILE A 169 -5.98 -1.64 13.81
CA ILE A 169 -6.25 -2.17 12.48
C ILE A 169 -5.10 -3.07 12.01
N ALA A 170 -3.84 -2.67 12.24
CA ALA A 170 -2.67 -3.49 11.89
C ALA A 170 -2.66 -4.84 12.64
N ASP A 171 -2.98 -4.84 13.93
CA ASP A 171 -3.10 -6.06 14.73
C ASP A 171 -4.24 -6.97 14.21
N ASP A 172 -5.39 -6.39 13.85
CA ASP A 172 -6.53 -7.11 13.29
C ASP A 172 -6.18 -7.75 11.93
N ILE A 173 -5.50 -7.01 11.04
CA ILE A 173 -5.01 -7.51 9.74
C ILE A 173 -3.99 -8.63 9.95
N TYR A 174 -3.01 -8.43 10.84
CA TYR A 174 -1.97 -9.41 11.10
C TYR A 174 -2.54 -10.71 11.66
N ALA A 175 -3.51 -10.62 12.57
CA ALA A 175 -4.14 -11.80 13.19
C ALA A 175 -5.04 -12.56 12.22
N ALA A 176 -5.83 -11.85 11.40
CA ALA A 176 -6.79 -12.47 10.49
C ALA A 176 -6.16 -12.87 9.14
N GLY A 177 -5.08 -12.20 8.72
CA GLY A 177 -4.50 -12.31 7.38
C GLY A 177 -5.35 -11.68 6.27
N GLN A 178 -6.62 -11.38 6.55
CA GLN A 178 -7.55 -10.69 5.66
C GLN A 178 -8.73 -10.08 6.45
N LEU A 179 -9.23 -8.93 6.01
CA LEU A 179 -10.46 -8.32 6.52
C LEU A 179 -11.36 -7.95 5.35
N GLU A 180 -12.65 -8.26 5.47
CA GLU A 180 -13.71 -7.72 4.62
C GLU A 180 -14.30 -6.51 5.34
N LEU A 181 -14.23 -5.34 4.70
CA LEU A 181 -14.66 -4.06 5.29
C LEU A 181 -16.04 -3.64 4.79
N GLY A 182 -16.56 -4.34 3.77
CA GLY A 182 -17.88 -4.13 3.19
C GLY A 182 -17.85 -3.20 1.99
N ASP A 183 -18.89 -3.31 1.16
CA ASP A 183 -19.12 -2.38 0.06
C ASP A 183 -19.99 -1.22 0.57
N PRO A 184 -19.53 0.04 0.50
CA PRO A 184 -20.36 1.18 0.87
C PRO A 184 -21.63 1.27 0.04
N GLU A 185 -21.78 0.56 -1.09
CA GLU A 185 -23.02 0.57 -1.88
C GLU A 185 -24.26 0.05 -1.14
N THR A 186 -24.11 -0.63 0.02
CA THR A 186 -25.25 -0.89 0.91
C THR A 186 -25.64 0.29 1.81
N GLU A 187 -24.85 1.37 1.86
CA GLU A 187 -25.07 2.55 2.70
C GLU A 187 -24.92 3.92 1.97
N SER A 188 -24.37 3.99 0.75
CA SER A 188 -24.07 5.24 0.03
C SER A 188 -25.18 5.67 -0.93
N ALA A 189 -26.27 6.20 -0.37
CA ALA A 189 -27.21 7.06 -1.11
C ALA A 189 -26.86 8.56 -0.99
N ASN A 190 -25.78 8.96 -0.30
CA ASN A 190 -25.51 10.36 0.01
C ASN A 190 -24.00 10.70 -0.11
N CYS A 191 -23.54 10.91 -1.33
CA CYS A 191 -22.37 11.76 -1.61
C CYS A 191 -22.87 12.91 -2.50
N ASP A 192 -23.69 13.80 -1.90
CA ASP A 192 -24.11 15.08 -2.49
C ASP A 192 -23.20 16.22 -2.00
#